data_AF-I1P600-F1
#
_entry.id   AF-I1P600-F1
#
_cell.length_a   1.000
_cell.length_b   1.000
_cell.length_c   1.000
_cell.angle_alpha   90.00
_cell.angle_beta   90.00
_cell.angle_gamma   90.00
#
_symmetry.space_group_name_H-M   'P 1'
#
loop_
_entity.id
_entity.type
_entity.pdbx_description
1 polymer ?
#
loop_
_entity_poly.entity_id
_entity_poly.type
_entity_poly.pdbx_seq_one_letter_code
_entity_poly.pdbx_strand_id
1 'polypeptide(L)'
;MAPRKPNPASAKGPDPGRVDDDSTAFLGVSLMDDVELAKLVCSGALVEGQAFAPGKAVVPKPIDNRMVVFAVFFVAGLRFPCNVLLPEILRLFQVELPQLSPSALVRIAIFDWACQTSGFKPNAELFGAIFFATVNSKTVITPAGTKKTVFGSVNFNVRPERSDLWPVNAAMSKWDRHWMARWFYHSVAGAGRSRRTGNPRSPWTALWRRDLFCCAKFAPALAAVTW
;
A
#
# COMPACT_ATOMS: atom_id res chain seq x y z
N MET A 1 26.02 -28.60 -21.32
CA MET A 1 24.55 -28.66 -21.15
C MET A 1 24.02 -27.24 -21.01
N ALA A 2 23.06 -26.82 -21.85
CA ALA A 2 22.49 -25.48 -21.77
C ALA A 2 21.54 -25.34 -20.56
N PRO A 3 21.43 -24.16 -19.92
CA PRO A 3 20.49 -23.96 -18.81
C PRO A 3 19.05 -24.01 -19.34
N ARG A 4 18.22 -24.89 -18.76
CA ARG A 4 16.78 -24.94 -19.05
C ARG A 4 16.13 -23.68 -18.50
N LYS A 5 15.43 -22.93 -19.37
CA LYS A 5 14.53 -21.84 -18.97
C LYS A 5 13.51 -22.36 -17.94
N PRO A 6 13.22 -21.61 -16.86
CA PRO A 6 12.13 -21.97 -15.97
C PRO A 6 10.81 -21.88 -16.73
N ASN A 7 10.02 -22.95 -16.69
CA ASN A 7 8.66 -22.98 -17.20
C ASN A 7 7.81 -22.05 -16.34
N PRO A 8 6.96 -21.16 -16.90
CA PRO A 8 6.07 -20.34 -16.10
C PRO A 8 5.06 -21.26 -15.40
N ALA A 9 5.31 -21.55 -14.13
CA ALA A 9 4.34 -22.21 -13.28
C ALA A 9 3.10 -21.31 -13.21
N SER A 10 2.02 -21.81 -13.79
CA SER A 10 0.68 -21.25 -13.78
C SER A 10 0.29 -20.86 -12.36
N ALA A 11 0.40 -19.58 -12.01
CA ALA A 11 -0.18 -18.99 -10.82
C ALA A 11 -1.71 -18.98 -10.96
N LYS A 12 -2.36 -20.14 -10.76
CA LYS A 12 -3.82 -20.24 -10.59
C LYS A 12 -4.20 -19.86 -9.15
N GLY A 13 -3.82 -18.66 -8.75
CA GLY A 13 -4.48 -17.98 -7.63
C GLY A 13 -5.64 -17.14 -8.17
N PRO A 14 -6.69 -16.87 -7.37
CA PRO A 14 -7.67 -15.86 -7.73
C PRO A 14 -6.96 -14.55 -8.05
N ASP A 15 -7.40 -13.87 -9.11
CA ASP A 15 -6.88 -12.55 -9.48
C ASP A 15 -7.07 -11.58 -8.31
N PRO A 16 -5.99 -11.13 -7.65
CA PRO A 16 -6.09 -10.33 -6.43
C PRO A 16 -6.72 -8.96 -6.67
N GLY A 17 -6.85 -8.51 -7.92
CA GLY A 17 -7.48 -7.24 -8.29
C GLY A 17 -8.98 -7.31 -8.57
N ARG A 18 -9.58 -8.50 -8.71
CA ARG A 18 -11.00 -8.62 -9.11
C ARG A 18 -11.94 -8.56 -7.92
N VAL A 19 -12.74 -7.49 -7.86
CA VAL A 19 -13.89 -7.36 -6.96
C VAL A 19 -14.95 -8.39 -7.35
N ASP A 20 -15.24 -9.35 -6.46
CA ASP A 20 -16.33 -10.33 -6.60
C ASP A 20 -17.66 -9.75 -6.09
N ASP A 21 -18.80 -10.35 -6.48
CA ASP A 21 -20.15 -9.89 -6.07
C ASP A 21 -20.38 -9.97 -4.54
N ASP A 22 -19.54 -10.74 -3.84
CA ASP A 22 -19.55 -10.94 -2.39
C ASP A 22 -18.72 -9.88 -1.63
N SER A 23 -18.02 -9.02 -2.34
CA SER A 23 -17.14 -7.99 -1.78
C SER A 23 -17.80 -6.61 -1.72
N THR A 24 -17.26 -5.72 -0.89
CA THR A 24 -17.79 -4.38 -0.67
C THR A 24 -16.69 -3.33 -0.57
N ALA A 25 -17.00 -2.14 -1.11
CA ALA A 25 -16.25 -0.90 -0.90
C ALA A 25 -16.83 -0.04 0.25
N PHE A 26 -17.65 -0.62 1.13
CA PHE A 26 -18.17 0.09 2.30
C PHE A 26 -17.10 0.22 3.40
N LEU A 27 -16.84 1.47 3.84
CA LEU A 27 -15.94 1.77 4.96
C LEU A 27 -16.67 2.37 6.17
N GLY A 28 -17.91 2.83 6.00
CA GLY A 28 -18.62 3.59 7.02
C GLY A 28 -18.13 5.03 7.14
N VAL A 29 -18.76 5.79 8.06
CA VAL A 29 -18.40 7.20 8.31
C VAL A 29 -16.96 7.26 8.82
N SER A 30 -16.16 8.13 8.20
CA SER A 30 -14.77 8.30 8.62
C SER A 30 -14.66 9.09 9.91
N LEU A 31 -13.68 8.73 10.73
CA LEU A 31 -13.20 9.48 11.90
C LEU A 31 -12.17 10.56 11.53
N MET A 32 -11.88 10.77 10.24
CA MET A 32 -10.98 11.82 9.76
C MET A 32 -11.78 13.06 9.40
N ASP A 33 -11.71 14.07 10.27
CA ASP A 33 -12.15 15.44 10.01
C ASP A 33 -10.96 16.36 9.70
N ASP A 34 -11.24 17.64 9.45
CA ASP A 34 -10.20 18.62 9.14
C ASP A 34 -9.19 18.82 10.29
N VAL A 35 -9.62 18.62 11.54
CA VAL A 35 -8.76 18.72 12.73
C VAL A 35 -7.78 17.55 12.78
N GLU A 36 -8.24 16.33 12.51
CA GLU A 36 -7.39 15.13 12.43
C GLU A 36 -6.43 15.19 11.24
N LEU A 37 -6.85 15.77 10.11
CA LEU A 37 -5.96 16.02 8.97
C LEU A 37 -4.90 17.07 9.31
N ALA A 38 -5.25 18.14 10.02
CA ALA A 38 -4.29 19.13 10.47
C ALA A 38 -3.20 18.51 11.36
N LYS A 39 -3.55 17.56 12.24
CA LYS A 39 -2.55 16.81 13.04
C LYS A 39 -1.56 16.04 12.18
N LEU A 40 -2.02 15.41 11.10
CA LEU A 40 -1.15 14.71 10.16
C LEU A 40 -0.22 15.69 9.41
N VAL A 41 -0.72 16.87 9.03
CA VAL A 41 0.10 17.96 8.46
C VAL A 41 1.14 18.45 9.47
N CYS A 42 0.75 18.74 10.70
CA CYS A 42 1.66 19.19 11.76
C CYS A 42 2.75 18.16 12.07
N SER A 43 2.45 16.86 11.96
CA SER A 43 3.45 15.79 12.13
C SER A 43 4.37 15.58 10.91
N GLY A 44 4.16 16.33 9.83
CA GLY A 44 4.89 16.18 8.56
C GLY A 44 4.52 14.93 7.77
N ALA A 45 3.44 14.23 8.13
CA ALA A 45 2.96 13.06 7.40
C ALA A 45 2.26 13.44 6.10
N LEU A 46 1.63 14.62 6.07
CA LEU A 46 0.90 15.17 4.93
C LEU A 46 1.39 16.59 4.60
N VAL A 47 1.24 16.98 3.34
CA VAL A 47 1.40 18.37 2.90
C VAL A 47 0.04 19.06 2.97
N GLU A 48 0.03 20.31 3.43
CA GLU A 48 -1.18 21.13 3.46
C GLU A 48 -1.85 21.22 2.08
N GLY A 49 -3.19 21.14 2.05
CA GLY A 49 -3.97 21.21 0.82
C GLY A 49 -3.98 19.92 -0.03
N GLN A 50 -3.29 18.86 0.38
CA GLN A 50 -3.27 17.58 -0.35
C GLN A 50 -4.23 16.52 0.22
N ALA A 51 -4.83 16.75 1.38
CA ALA A 51 -5.76 15.82 2.00
C ALA A 51 -7.12 16.45 2.28
N PHE A 52 -8.18 15.65 2.14
CA PHE A 52 -9.57 16.10 2.25
C PHE A 52 -10.38 15.12 3.10
N ALA A 53 -11.12 15.66 4.08
CA ALA A 53 -12.01 14.89 4.92
C ALA A 53 -13.16 14.29 4.08
N PRO A 54 -13.58 13.03 4.34
CA PRO A 54 -14.69 12.43 3.60
C PRO A 54 -16.07 13.03 3.88
N GLY A 55 -16.21 13.84 4.94
CA GLY A 55 -17.50 14.33 5.42
C GLY A 55 -18.43 13.18 5.81
N LYS A 56 -19.65 13.17 5.28
CA LYS A 56 -20.66 12.13 5.56
C LYS A 56 -20.56 10.91 4.63
N ALA A 57 -19.53 10.80 3.81
CA ALA A 57 -19.37 9.66 2.90
C ALA A 57 -19.10 8.37 3.68
N VAL A 58 -19.74 7.27 3.25
CA VAL A 58 -19.60 5.93 3.85
C VAL A 58 -19.03 4.87 2.89
N VAL A 59 -19.10 5.17 1.59
CA VAL A 59 -18.45 4.43 0.51
C VAL A 59 -17.55 5.44 -0.18
N PRO A 60 -16.23 5.21 -0.25
CA PRO A 60 -15.35 6.09 -0.96
C PRO A 60 -15.72 6.11 -2.44
N LYS A 61 -15.96 7.30 -2.97
CA LYS A 61 -16.19 7.48 -4.40
C LYS A 61 -14.85 7.86 -5.04
N PRO A 62 -14.43 7.19 -6.12
CA PRO A 62 -13.34 7.68 -6.93
C PRO A 62 -13.71 9.09 -7.40
N ILE A 63 -13.07 10.10 -6.83
CA ILE A 63 -13.14 11.48 -7.31
C ILE A 63 -11.89 11.64 -8.17
N ASP A 64 -12.03 12.24 -9.34
CA ASP A 64 -10.91 12.46 -10.25
C ASP A 64 -9.72 13.09 -9.52
N ASN A 65 -8.55 12.45 -9.65
CA ASN A 65 -7.29 12.85 -9.01
C ASN A 65 -7.27 12.78 -7.48
N ARG A 66 -8.15 11.97 -6.86
CA ARG A 66 -8.09 11.67 -5.42
C ARG A 66 -8.11 10.17 -5.18
N MET A 67 -7.28 9.73 -4.24
CA MET A 67 -7.23 8.35 -3.80
C MET A 67 -7.61 8.21 -2.34
N VAL A 68 -8.13 7.05 -1.97
CA VAL A 68 -8.42 6.70 -0.58
C VAL A 68 -7.12 6.35 0.13
N VAL A 69 -6.90 6.92 1.32
CA VAL A 69 -5.73 6.61 2.15
C VAL A 69 -6.19 6.43 3.59
N PHE A 70 -5.53 5.54 4.32
CA PHE A 70 -5.78 5.32 5.75
C PHE A 70 -4.67 5.95 6.59
N ALA A 71 -5.03 6.59 7.71
CA ALA A 71 -4.06 7.23 8.59
C ALA A 71 -2.97 6.26 9.09
N VAL A 72 -3.33 4.99 9.30
CA VAL A 72 -2.40 3.94 9.73
C VAL A 72 -1.28 3.67 8.71
N PHE A 73 -1.48 3.99 7.42
CA PHE A 73 -0.44 3.80 6.42
C PHE A 73 0.79 4.68 6.69
N PHE A 74 0.60 5.87 7.25
CA PHE A 74 1.72 6.74 7.64
C PHE A 74 2.48 6.20 8.86
N VAL A 75 1.81 5.44 9.73
CA VAL A 75 2.46 4.69 10.81
C VAL A 75 3.25 3.52 10.23
N ALA A 76 2.69 2.84 9.22
CA ALA A 76 3.36 1.78 8.45
C ALA A 76 4.48 2.28 7.52
N GLY A 77 4.78 3.58 7.53
CA GLY A 77 5.89 4.20 6.81
C GLY A 77 5.54 4.81 5.45
N LEU A 78 4.28 4.80 5.02
CA LEU A 78 3.85 5.53 3.81
C LEU A 78 4.22 7.01 3.93
N ARG A 79 4.89 7.54 2.92
CA ARG A 79 5.19 8.97 2.77
C ARG A 79 4.86 9.39 1.34
N PHE A 80 4.39 10.63 1.18
CA PHE A 80 4.16 11.25 -0.11
C PHE A 80 5.19 12.37 -0.33
N PRO A 81 5.74 12.54 -1.55
CA PRO A 81 5.65 11.62 -2.70
C PRO A 81 6.23 10.24 -2.36
N CYS A 82 5.66 9.14 -2.90
CA CYS A 82 6.20 7.81 -2.59
C CYS A 82 7.48 7.52 -3.40
N ASN A 83 8.32 6.64 -2.86
CA ASN A 83 9.38 5.99 -3.61
C ASN A 83 8.79 5.28 -4.86
N VAL A 84 9.50 5.33 -5.98
CA VAL A 84 9.17 4.65 -7.26
C VAL A 84 8.89 3.15 -7.09
N LEU A 85 9.44 2.53 -6.04
CA LEU A 85 9.26 1.11 -5.74
C LEU A 85 7.80 0.73 -5.47
N LEU A 86 7.10 1.47 -4.60
CA LEU A 86 5.74 1.11 -4.19
C LEU A 86 4.76 1.05 -5.40
N PRO A 87 4.73 2.05 -6.30
CA PRO A 87 3.89 1.99 -7.51
C PRO A 87 4.26 0.87 -8.46
N GLU A 88 5.55 0.53 -8.57
CA GLU A 88 5.99 -0.61 -9.40
C GLU A 88 5.49 -1.93 -8.81
N ILE A 89 5.54 -2.09 -7.49
CA ILE A 89 4.99 -3.27 -6.79
C ILE A 89 3.48 -3.34 -6.97
N LEU A 90 2.75 -2.24 -6.71
CA LEU A 90 1.29 -2.18 -6.90
C LEU A 90 0.89 -2.58 -8.33
N ARG A 91 1.64 -2.10 -9.34
CA ARG A 91 1.42 -2.47 -10.75
C ARG A 91 1.74 -3.94 -11.02
N LEU A 92 2.85 -4.46 -10.50
CA LEU A 92 3.27 -5.84 -10.71
C LEU A 92 2.23 -6.84 -10.17
N PHE A 93 1.64 -6.55 -9.01
CA PHE A 93 0.63 -7.41 -8.40
C PHE A 93 -0.80 -7.05 -8.79
N GLN A 94 -1.01 -6.00 -9.58
CA GLN A 94 -2.33 -5.48 -9.96
C GLN A 94 -3.21 -5.13 -8.74
N VAL A 95 -2.60 -4.48 -7.75
CA VAL A 95 -3.23 -4.12 -6.47
C VAL A 95 -3.26 -2.60 -6.34
N GLU A 96 -4.34 -2.07 -5.77
CA GLU A 96 -4.42 -0.64 -5.44
C GLU A 96 -3.97 -0.36 -4.00
N LEU A 97 -3.46 0.85 -3.73
CA LEU A 97 -2.98 1.23 -2.39
C LEU A 97 -4.00 0.94 -1.27
N PRO A 98 -5.31 1.25 -1.39
CA PRO A 98 -6.28 1.00 -0.32
C PRO A 98 -6.50 -0.48 -0.03
N GLN A 99 -6.19 -1.37 -0.98
CA GLN A 99 -6.32 -2.82 -0.80
C GLN A 99 -5.18 -3.38 0.05
N LEU A 100 -4.03 -2.69 0.14
CA LEU A 100 -2.92 -3.13 0.98
C LEU A 100 -3.31 -3.11 2.47
N SER A 101 -3.00 -4.19 3.17
CA SER A 101 -2.95 -4.18 4.63
C SER A 101 -1.80 -3.30 5.11
N PRO A 102 -1.88 -2.72 6.33
CA PRO A 102 -0.75 -1.97 6.88
C PRO A 102 0.52 -2.82 7.00
N SER A 103 0.39 -4.12 7.27
CA SER A 103 1.52 -5.06 7.28
C SER A 103 2.18 -5.23 5.90
N ALA A 104 1.42 -5.12 4.81
CA ALA A 104 1.97 -5.18 3.46
C ALA A 104 2.92 -4.00 3.21
N LEU A 105 2.53 -2.79 3.64
CA LEU A 105 3.38 -1.59 3.56
C LEU A 105 4.65 -1.72 4.40
N VAL A 106 4.55 -2.24 5.63
CA VAL A 106 5.73 -2.51 6.47
C VAL A 106 6.69 -3.48 5.80
N ARG A 107 6.17 -4.50 5.10
CA ARG A 107 7.02 -5.46 4.41
C ARG A 107 7.72 -4.84 3.19
N ILE A 108 7.04 -3.99 2.43
CA ILE A 108 7.66 -3.20 1.35
C ILE A 108 8.76 -2.30 1.91
N ALA A 109 8.52 -1.65 3.06
CA ALA A 109 9.50 -0.81 3.74
C ALA A 109 10.77 -1.58 4.13
N ILE A 110 10.61 -2.75 4.75
CA ILE A 110 11.74 -3.59 5.17
C ILE A 110 12.52 -4.06 3.93
N PHE A 111 11.84 -4.40 2.84
CA PHE A 111 12.50 -4.78 1.59
C PHE A 111 13.31 -3.64 0.96
N ASP A 112 12.72 -2.44 0.89
CA ASP A 112 13.42 -1.24 0.40
C ASP A 112 14.68 -0.99 1.22
N TRP A 113 14.56 -1.02 2.55
CA TRP A 113 15.68 -0.87 3.48
C TRP A 113 16.74 -1.96 3.32
N ALA A 114 16.35 -3.24 3.30
CA ALA A 114 17.27 -4.36 3.17
C ALA A 114 18.09 -4.28 1.87
N CYS A 115 17.43 -3.92 0.75
CA CYS A 115 18.13 -3.69 -0.51
C CYS A 115 19.17 -2.58 -0.37
N GLN A 116 18.78 -1.43 0.18
CA GLN A 116 19.67 -0.29 0.35
C GLN A 116 20.87 -0.61 1.24
N THR A 117 20.66 -1.29 2.38
CA THR A 117 21.75 -1.66 3.29
C THR A 117 22.69 -2.71 2.71
N SER A 118 22.20 -3.57 1.82
CA SER A 118 23.00 -4.57 1.12
C SER A 118 23.60 -4.08 -0.20
N GLY A 119 23.44 -2.79 -0.54
CA GLY A 119 23.99 -2.20 -1.76
C GLY A 119 23.23 -2.56 -3.05
N PHE A 120 22.03 -3.12 -2.96
CA PHE A 120 21.17 -3.43 -4.09
C PHE A 120 20.19 -2.29 -4.38
N LYS A 121 19.89 -2.07 -5.66
CA LYS A 121 18.79 -1.19 -6.06
C LYS A 121 17.46 -1.94 -5.92
N PRO A 122 16.55 -1.52 -5.01
CA PRO A 122 15.25 -2.16 -4.88
C PRO A 122 14.43 -1.95 -6.16
N ASN A 123 13.72 -2.99 -6.58
CA ASN A 123 12.81 -2.95 -7.72
C ASN A 123 11.69 -3.99 -7.54
N ALA A 124 10.59 -3.82 -8.27
CA ALA A 124 9.42 -4.68 -8.10
C ALA A 124 9.65 -6.13 -8.56
N GLU A 125 10.47 -6.37 -9.59
CA GLU A 125 10.75 -7.74 -10.05
C GLU A 125 11.47 -8.56 -8.99
N LEU A 126 12.48 -7.97 -8.33
CA LEU A 126 13.16 -8.59 -7.20
C LEU A 126 12.20 -8.83 -6.03
N PHE A 127 11.32 -7.87 -5.75
CA PHE A 127 10.28 -8.07 -4.75
C PHE A 127 9.36 -9.25 -5.12
N GLY A 128 8.90 -9.35 -6.37
CA GLY A 128 8.05 -10.44 -6.86
C GLY A 128 8.73 -11.81 -6.90
N ALA A 129 10.06 -11.83 -7.02
CA ALA A 129 10.86 -13.05 -6.94
C ALA A 129 10.97 -13.60 -5.50
N ILE A 130 10.83 -12.74 -4.49
CA ILE A 130 10.91 -13.11 -3.06
C ILE A 130 9.52 -13.30 -2.45
N PHE A 131 8.58 -12.44 -2.81
CA PHE A 131 7.25 -12.38 -2.21
C PHE A 131 6.14 -12.75 -3.18
N PHE A 132 5.01 -13.20 -2.63
CA PHE A 132 3.76 -13.39 -3.36
C PHE A 132 2.60 -12.70 -2.64
N ALA A 133 1.62 -12.19 -3.39
CA ALA A 133 0.43 -11.58 -2.83
C ALA A 133 -0.54 -12.64 -2.28
N THR A 134 -1.18 -12.33 -1.17
CA THR A 134 -2.26 -13.11 -0.55
C THR A 134 -3.42 -12.18 -0.23
N VAL A 135 -4.63 -12.67 -0.47
CA VAL A 135 -5.86 -11.95 -0.14
C VAL A 135 -6.43 -12.53 1.15
N ASN A 136 -6.44 -11.70 2.19
CA ASN A 136 -6.99 -11.97 3.51
C ASN A 136 -8.11 -10.97 3.80
N SER A 137 -9.20 -11.07 3.06
CA SER A 137 -10.34 -10.17 3.20
C SER A 137 -10.95 -10.29 4.59
N LYS A 138 -11.10 -9.14 5.26
CA LYS A 138 -11.89 -9.07 6.49
C LYS A 138 -13.35 -8.91 6.14
N THR A 139 -14.19 -9.25 7.11
CA THR A 139 -15.63 -9.05 6.98
C THR A 139 -16.03 -7.75 7.66
N VAL A 140 -16.88 -6.97 7.00
CA VAL A 140 -17.45 -5.72 7.52
C VAL A 140 -18.98 -5.82 7.55
N ILE A 141 -19.58 -5.23 8.57
CA ILE A 141 -21.04 -5.13 8.69
C ILE A 141 -21.46 -3.94 7.84
N THR A 142 -22.30 -4.20 6.83
CA THR A 142 -22.89 -3.16 5.98
C THR A 142 -24.41 -3.11 6.21
N PRO A 143 -25.10 -2.05 5.79
CA PRO A 143 -26.57 -2.02 5.80
C PRO A 143 -27.22 -3.16 5.01
N ALA A 144 -26.52 -3.71 4.00
CA ALA A 144 -26.96 -4.84 3.20
C ALA A 144 -26.54 -6.21 3.79
N GLY A 145 -26.03 -6.22 5.02
CA GLY A 145 -25.51 -7.40 5.70
C GLY A 145 -23.99 -7.49 5.73
N THR A 146 -23.51 -8.65 6.14
CA THR A 146 -22.10 -8.94 6.39
C THR A 146 -21.39 -9.28 5.07
N LYS A 147 -20.44 -8.45 4.63
CA LYS A 147 -19.71 -8.62 3.35
C LYS A 147 -18.19 -8.59 3.53
N LYS A 148 -17.44 -9.15 2.57
CA LYS A 148 -15.97 -9.07 2.57
C LYS A 148 -15.53 -7.69 2.11
N THR A 149 -14.65 -7.01 2.83
CA THR A 149 -14.09 -5.73 2.38
C THR A 149 -12.94 -5.96 1.41
N VAL A 150 -12.87 -5.13 0.36
CA VAL A 150 -11.70 -5.08 -0.53
C VAL A 150 -10.52 -4.33 0.10
N PHE A 151 -10.80 -3.47 1.08
CA PHE A 151 -9.78 -2.64 1.75
C PHE A 151 -8.96 -3.43 2.75
N GLY A 152 -7.65 -3.18 2.78
CA GLY A 152 -6.74 -3.86 3.70
C GLY A 152 -6.69 -5.38 3.53
N SER A 153 -7.16 -5.91 2.40
CA SER A 153 -7.29 -7.32 2.12
C SER A 153 -5.98 -7.94 1.64
N VAL A 154 -5.09 -7.18 1.00
CA VAL A 154 -3.87 -7.71 0.40
C VAL A 154 -2.69 -7.69 1.38
N ASN A 155 -1.95 -8.79 1.42
CA ASN A 155 -0.68 -8.93 2.14
C ASN A 155 0.35 -9.65 1.26
N PHE A 156 1.64 -9.53 1.57
CA PHE A 156 2.72 -10.13 0.78
C PHE A 156 3.47 -11.19 1.58
N ASN A 157 3.42 -12.48 1.28
CA ASN A 157 4.19 -13.46 2.06
C ASN A 157 5.47 -13.86 1.33
N VAL A 158 6.50 -14.26 2.09
CA VAL A 158 7.73 -14.81 1.52
C VAL A 158 7.39 -16.12 0.82
N ARG A 159 7.86 -16.29 -0.40
CA ARG A 159 7.71 -17.55 -1.12
C ARG A 159 8.40 -18.67 -0.35
N PRO A 160 7.74 -19.83 -0.13
CA PRO A 160 8.35 -20.93 0.62
C PRO A 160 9.72 -21.35 0.08
N GLU A 161 9.93 -21.27 -1.24
CA GLU A 161 11.18 -21.62 -1.91
C GLU A 161 12.28 -20.57 -1.74
N ARG A 162 11.99 -19.46 -1.04
CA ARG A 162 12.89 -18.32 -0.78
C ARG A 162 12.92 -17.95 0.70
N SER A 163 12.45 -18.84 1.58
CA SER A 163 12.41 -18.58 3.03
C SER A 163 13.79 -18.38 3.64
N ASP A 164 14.83 -18.95 3.02
CA ASP A 164 16.24 -18.78 3.36
C ASP A 164 16.77 -17.36 3.08
N LEU A 165 16.20 -16.66 2.09
CA LEU A 165 16.63 -15.32 1.69
C LEU A 165 16.03 -14.20 2.56
N TRP A 166 14.98 -14.50 3.33
CA TRP A 166 14.24 -13.49 4.08
C TRP A 166 14.15 -13.82 5.57
N PRO A 167 15.09 -13.35 6.40
CA PRO A 167 15.14 -13.68 7.82
C PRO A 167 14.11 -12.92 8.67
N VAL A 168 13.45 -11.89 8.12
CA VAL A 168 12.61 -10.97 8.89
C VAL A 168 11.14 -11.34 8.81
N ASN A 169 10.64 -12.02 9.85
CA ASN A 169 9.20 -12.02 10.10
C ASN A 169 8.78 -10.61 10.55
N ALA A 170 8.24 -9.82 9.61
CA ALA A 170 7.66 -8.52 9.89
C ALA A 170 6.37 -8.69 10.72
N ALA A 171 6.51 -8.97 12.01
CA ALA A 171 5.42 -9.07 12.96
C ALA A 171 5.29 -7.73 13.68
N MET A 172 4.45 -6.84 13.16
CA MET A 172 3.96 -5.72 13.96
C MET A 172 2.94 -6.24 14.97
N SER A 173 2.93 -5.66 16.16
CA SER A 173 1.82 -5.82 17.09
C SER A 173 0.50 -5.49 16.39
N LYS A 174 -0.57 -6.17 16.82
CA LYS A 174 -1.90 -6.12 16.20
C LYS A 174 -2.31 -4.66 15.92
N TRP A 175 -2.52 -4.33 14.64
CA TRP A 175 -3.07 -3.03 14.23
C TRP A 175 -4.43 -2.80 14.91
N ASP A 176 -4.74 -1.54 15.21
CA ASP A 176 -6.02 -1.16 15.80
C ASP A 176 -7.19 -1.77 15.03
N ARG A 177 -8.18 -2.37 15.72
CA ARG A 177 -9.28 -3.09 15.05
C ARG A 177 -10.11 -2.21 14.13
N HIS A 178 -10.13 -0.91 14.36
CA HIS A 178 -10.91 0.09 13.65
C HIS A 178 -10.02 1.00 12.79
N TRP A 179 -8.80 0.59 12.44
CA TRP A 179 -7.89 1.42 11.64
C TRP A 179 -8.52 1.86 10.30
N MET A 180 -9.41 1.04 9.73
CA MET A 180 -10.14 1.36 8.50
C MET A 180 -11.15 2.49 8.66
N ALA A 181 -11.62 2.79 9.89
CA ALA A 181 -12.50 3.91 10.17
C ALA A 181 -11.78 5.27 10.05
N ARG A 182 -10.45 5.28 9.96
CA ARG A 182 -9.64 6.50 9.83
C ARG A 182 -9.14 6.68 8.39
N TRP A 183 -10.08 6.83 7.46
CA TRP A 183 -9.82 6.96 6.02
C TRP A 183 -10.08 8.38 5.51
N PHE A 184 -9.35 8.84 4.50
CA PHE A 184 -9.52 10.16 3.92
C PHE A 184 -9.11 10.17 2.44
N TYR A 185 -9.35 11.29 1.74
CA TYR A 185 -8.93 11.45 0.35
C TYR A 185 -7.60 12.19 0.27
N HIS A 186 -6.66 11.68 -0.53
CA HIS A 186 -5.39 12.33 -0.84
C HIS A 186 -5.33 12.69 -2.33
N SER A 187 -4.81 13.88 -2.66
CA SER A 187 -4.62 14.31 -4.04
C SER A 187 -3.54 13.48 -4.73
N VAL A 188 -3.84 13.01 -5.94
CA VAL A 188 -2.83 12.45 -6.84
C VAL A 188 -2.24 13.62 -7.63
N ALA A 189 -0.97 13.96 -7.43
CA ALA A 189 -0.35 15.07 -8.17
C ALA A 189 -0.40 14.77 -9.68
N GLY A 190 -0.93 15.73 -10.46
CA GLY A 190 -1.18 15.60 -11.90
C GLY A 190 -2.11 16.66 -12.49
N ALA A 191 -2.91 17.35 -11.67
CA ALA A 191 -3.89 18.36 -12.11
C ALA A 191 -3.42 19.83 -11.98
N GLY A 192 -2.11 20.08 -12.00
CA GLY A 192 -1.59 21.43 -12.24
C GLY A 192 -1.67 21.72 -13.75
N ARG A 193 -2.39 22.78 -14.15
CA ARG A 193 -2.62 23.21 -15.55
C ARG A 193 -1.38 23.00 -16.44
N SER A 194 -1.42 21.97 -17.28
CA SER A 194 -0.56 21.88 -18.45
C SER A 194 -1.46 21.55 -19.65
N ARG A 195 -1.77 22.57 -20.45
CA ARG A 195 -2.21 22.36 -21.84
C ARG A 195 -1.02 21.78 -22.60
N ARG A 196 -0.91 20.45 -22.68
CA ARG A 196 -0.24 19.78 -23.80
C ARG A 196 -1.01 18.52 -24.16
N THR A 197 -1.50 18.52 -25.39
CA THR A 197 -2.10 17.41 -26.11
C THR A 197 -1.11 16.24 -26.18
N GLY A 198 -1.54 15.04 -25.78
CA GLY A 198 -0.83 13.80 -26.09
C GLY A 198 -0.96 12.69 -25.04
N ASN A 199 -1.85 11.73 -25.32
CA ASN A 199 -1.97 10.35 -24.78
C ASN A 199 -2.30 10.20 -23.28
N PRO A 200 -3.38 9.48 -22.88
CA PRO A 200 -3.71 9.29 -21.46
C PRO A 200 -2.71 8.30 -20.83
N ARG A 201 -1.60 8.82 -20.31
CA ARG A 201 -0.79 8.10 -19.33
C ARG A 201 -1.57 8.07 -18.02
N SER A 202 -1.53 6.93 -17.32
CA SER A 202 -2.36 6.74 -16.12
C SER A 202 -2.10 7.84 -15.08
N PRO A 203 -3.12 8.21 -14.27
CA PRO A 203 -3.07 9.35 -13.33
C PRO A 203 -1.90 9.30 -12.35
N TRP A 204 -1.27 8.13 -12.22
CA TRP A 204 -0.29 7.79 -11.23
C TRP A 204 1.09 8.41 -11.46
N THR A 205 1.51 8.72 -12.70
CA THR A 205 2.92 9.04 -13.01
C THR A 205 3.52 10.32 -12.39
N ALA A 206 2.71 11.29 -11.95
CA ALA A 206 3.20 12.62 -11.53
C ALA A 206 3.51 12.76 -10.02
N LEU A 207 3.35 11.69 -9.23
CA LEU A 207 3.58 11.68 -7.77
C LEU A 207 4.94 11.13 -7.34
N TRP A 208 5.82 10.77 -8.28
CA TRP A 208 7.02 9.98 -7.96
C TRP A 208 8.29 10.82 -8.09
N ARG A 209 9.03 10.95 -7.00
CA ARG A 209 10.43 11.42 -7.03
C ARG A 209 11.34 10.29 -6.55
N ARG A 210 12.58 10.32 -7.04
CA ARG A 210 13.70 9.64 -6.38
C ARG A 210 13.86 10.33 -5.02
N ASP A 211 13.79 9.54 -3.96
CA ASP A 211 14.35 9.80 -2.63
C ASP A 211 13.35 9.80 -1.45
N LEU A 212 13.75 8.99 -0.46
CA LEU A 212 13.38 8.95 0.97
C LEU A 212 12.06 8.26 1.37
N PHE A 213 12.08 6.93 1.35
CA PHE A 213 11.42 6.16 2.40
C PHE A 213 12.29 6.23 3.67
N CYS A 214 11.91 7.06 4.66
CA CYS A 214 12.67 7.15 5.90
C CYS A 214 12.30 5.97 6.81
N CYS A 215 13.08 4.89 6.71
CA CYS A 215 12.91 3.65 7.47
C CYS A 215 13.23 3.79 8.98
N ALA A 216 13.55 5.00 9.45
CA ALA A 216 14.06 5.26 10.81
C ALA A 216 13.09 4.88 11.95
N LYS A 217 11.78 4.76 11.70
CA LYS A 217 10.81 4.36 12.74
C LYS A 217 10.76 2.86 13.06
N PHE A 218 11.42 2.00 12.27
CA PHE A 218 11.45 0.55 12.51
C PHE A 218 12.76 0.04 13.12
N ALA A 219 13.76 0.92 13.32
CA ALA A 219 15.04 0.57 13.93
C ALA A 219 14.93 -0.12 15.32
N PRO A 220 14.00 0.22 16.23
CA PRO A 220 13.93 -0.43 17.53
C PRO A 220 13.34 -1.85 17.49
N ALA A 221 12.54 -2.18 16.47
CA ALA A 221 11.94 -3.52 16.34
C ALA A 221 12.93 -4.57 15.78
N LEU A 222 14.06 -4.12 15.23
CA LEU A 222 15.08 -4.96 14.60
C LEU A 222 16.37 -5.06 15.43
N ALA A 223 16.50 -4.31 16.53
CA ALA A 223 17.64 -4.42 17.44
C ALA A 223 17.69 -5.77 18.21
N ALA A 224 16.70 -6.65 18.03
CA ALA A 224 16.67 -7.99 18.60
C ALA A 224 17.25 -9.09 17.69
N VAL A 225 17.77 -8.75 16.50
CA VAL A 225 18.49 -9.70 15.63
C VAL A 225 19.97 -9.33 15.64
N THR A 226 20.65 -9.66 16.73
CA THR A 226 22.10 -9.80 16.75
C THR A 226 22.46 -11.11 16.05
N TRP A 227 23.45 -11.04 15.15
CA TRP A 227 24.06 -12.14 14.41
C TRP A 227 24.39 -13.36 15.25
#